data_AF-A0A5E3X1V5-F1
#
_entry.id   AF-A0A5E3X1V5-F1
#
_cell.length_a   1.000
_cell.length_b   1.000
_cell.length_c   1.000
_cell.angle_alpha   90.00
_cell.angle_beta   90.00
_cell.angle_gamma   90.00
#
_symmetry.space_group_name_H-M   'P 1'
#
loop_
_entity.id
_entity.type
_entity.pdbx_description
1 polymer ?
#
loop_
_entity_poly.entity_id
_entity_poly.type
_entity_poly.pdbx_seq_one_letter_code
_entity_poly.pdbx_strand_id
1 'polypeptide(L)'
;MHDASSKTDGLVADTSEVSTSMTDLLGAATPQHMTEQFKERERVIARRKLPSIERRAAELERELGIARWSVDSADSLAVQRKLVLAVRKLERLLVARLQELSKAHLRCTGYKQQKQLAKVITRRDMALRTAINTVNLPRAIHQPGSQELTYKEVVEMDFSAELDVLKESQYDVLAKPWMDRDNCEAQTAY
;
A
#
# COMPACT_ATOMS: atom_id res chain seq x y z
N MET A 1 -48.98 -84.19 46.56
CA MET A 1 -47.62 -83.63 46.62
C MET A 1 -47.45 -82.82 45.34
N HIS A 2 -48.03 -81.62 45.22
CA HIS A 2 -47.59 -80.34 45.81
C HIS A 2 -46.08 -80.15 45.61
N ASP A 3 -45.57 -79.17 44.86
CA ASP A 3 -46.06 -77.83 44.49
C ASP A 3 -45.38 -77.35 43.19
N ALA A 4 -46.11 -76.69 42.28
CA ALA A 4 -46.13 -75.22 42.04
C ALA A 4 -44.82 -74.66 41.41
N SER A 5 -44.78 -73.66 40.53
CA SER A 5 -45.70 -72.83 39.78
C SER A 5 -44.80 -71.85 39.02
N SER A 6 -45.33 -71.19 37.98
CA SER A 6 -44.69 -70.11 37.18
C SER A 6 -43.70 -70.60 36.11
N LYS A 7 -43.69 -70.12 34.87
CA LYS A 7 -44.11 -68.81 34.37
C LYS A 7 -44.31 -68.90 32.85
N THR A 8 -45.41 -68.34 32.37
CA THR A 8 -45.69 -68.05 30.97
C THR A 8 -44.72 -66.98 30.46
N ASP A 9 -44.15 -67.14 29.27
CA ASP A 9 -43.80 -65.99 28.41
C ASP A 9 -43.72 -66.44 26.95
N GLY A 10 -44.40 -65.68 26.10
CA GLY A 10 -44.69 -65.99 24.71
C GLY A 10 -43.47 -65.89 23.80
N LEU A 11 -43.39 -66.84 22.89
CA LEU A 11 -42.54 -66.79 21.71
C LEU A 11 -43.19 -65.82 20.69
N VAL A 12 -42.80 -64.55 20.75
CA VAL A 12 -42.99 -63.61 19.64
C VAL A 12 -41.69 -63.59 18.85
N ALA A 13 -41.76 -64.03 17.60
CA ALA A 13 -40.69 -63.88 16.63
C ALA A 13 -40.53 -62.39 16.31
N ASP A 14 -39.48 -61.77 16.85
CA ASP A 14 -39.06 -60.41 16.46
C ASP A 14 -37.95 -60.55 15.43
N THR A 15 -38.35 -60.46 14.16
CA THR A 15 -37.43 -60.28 13.02
C THR A 15 -36.87 -58.87 13.08
N SER A 16 -35.81 -58.66 13.86
CA SER A 16 -34.92 -57.50 13.68
C SER A 16 -33.87 -57.88 12.63
N GLU A 17 -34.22 -57.64 11.37
CA GLU A 17 -33.24 -57.52 10.30
C GLU A 17 -32.27 -56.39 10.67
N VAL A 18 -31.04 -56.76 11.02
CA VAL A 18 -29.90 -55.84 11.02
C VAL A 18 -29.66 -55.46 9.56
N SER A 19 -30.39 -54.44 9.10
CA SER A 19 -30.08 -53.72 7.88
C SER A 19 -28.82 -52.91 8.14
N THR A 20 -27.67 -53.56 8.01
CA THR A 20 -26.39 -52.86 7.86
C THR A 20 -26.49 -52.08 6.55
N SER A 21 -26.92 -50.83 6.67
CA SER A 21 -27.01 -49.90 5.56
C SER A 21 -25.66 -49.84 4.86
N MET A 22 -25.68 -50.02 3.54
CA MET A 22 -24.54 -49.98 2.62
C MET A 22 -23.83 -48.60 2.58
N THR A 23 -24.16 -47.70 3.52
CA THR A 23 -23.56 -46.39 3.77
C THR A 23 -22.35 -46.48 4.70
N ASP A 24 -22.21 -47.54 5.51
CA ASP A 24 -21.15 -47.60 6.52
C ASP A 24 -19.80 -48.10 5.96
N LEU A 25 -19.76 -48.56 4.70
CA LEU A 25 -18.56 -49.03 4.01
C LEU A 25 -18.01 -48.05 2.96
N LEU A 26 -18.73 -46.96 2.67
CA LEU A 26 -18.30 -45.96 1.71
C LEU A 26 -18.30 -44.62 2.44
N GLY A 27 -17.12 -44.22 2.92
CA GLY A 27 -16.86 -42.88 3.45
C GLY A 27 -17.24 -41.83 2.41
N ALA A 28 -18.51 -41.42 2.43
CA ALA A 28 -19.06 -40.43 1.52
C ALA A 28 -18.49 -39.07 1.94
N ALA A 29 -17.41 -38.68 1.26
CA ALA A 29 -16.82 -37.36 1.37
C ALA A 29 -17.91 -36.31 1.18
N THR A 30 -18.24 -35.60 2.26
CA THR A 30 -19.16 -34.46 2.26
C THR A 30 -18.74 -33.48 1.15
N PRO A 31 -19.67 -32.84 0.41
CA PRO A 31 -19.33 -31.92 -0.67
C PRO A 31 -18.33 -30.82 -0.27
N GLN A 32 -18.38 -30.40 0.99
CA GLN A 32 -17.42 -29.46 1.60
C GLN A 32 -15.99 -30.03 1.62
N HIS A 33 -15.80 -31.26 2.09
CA HIS A 33 -14.50 -31.94 2.11
C HIS A 33 -13.92 -32.13 0.70
N MET A 34 -14.77 -32.42 -0.30
CA MET A 34 -14.32 -32.46 -1.71
C MET A 34 -13.76 -31.10 -2.16
N THR A 35 -14.44 -29.99 -1.87
CA THR A 35 -13.95 -28.64 -2.21
C THR A 35 -12.68 -28.26 -1.46
N GLU A 36 -12.54 -28.69 -0.21
CA GLU A 36 -11.33 -28.50 0.58
C GLU A 36 -10.17 -29.30 0.00
N GLN A 37 -10.39 -30.54 -0.44
CA GLN A 37 -9.39 -31.33 -1.13
C GLN A 37 -8.95 -30.71 -2.46
N PHE A 38 -9.87 -30.12 -3.23
CA PHE A 38 -9.50 -29.39 -4.45
C PHE A 38 -8.62 -28.17 -4.13
N LYS A 39 -9.02 -27.34 -3.15
CA LYS A 39 -8.22 -26.20 -2.68
C LYS A 39 -6.85 -26.63 -2.16
N GLU A 40 -6.78 -27.76 -1.47
CA GLU A 40 -5.52 -28.29 -0.94
C GLU A 40 -4.62 -28.81 -2.06
N ARG A 41 -5.16 -29.47 -3.08
CA ARG A 41 -4.42 -29.87 -4.29
C ARG A 41 -3.85 -28.66 -5.01
N GLU A 42 -4.64 -27.60 -5.17
CA GLU A 42 -4.18 -26.33 -5.76
C GLU A 42 -3.04 -25.71 -4.94
N ARG A 43 -3.16 -25.68 -3.61
CA ARG A 43 -2.09 -25.22 -2.71
C ARG A 43 -0.82 -26.03 -2.86
N VAL A 44 -0.92 -27.36 -2.92
CA VAL A 44 0.24 -28.26 -3.08
C VAL A 44 0.90 -28.05 -4.45
N ILE A 45 0.12 -27.90 -5.52
CA ILE A 45 0.64 -27.61 -6.86
C ILE A 45 1.34 -26.24 -6.88
N ALA A 46 0.74 -25.21 -6.27
CA ALA A 46 1.34 -23.88 -6.15
C ALA A 46 2.65 -23.93 -5.37
N ARG A 47 2.68 -24.61 -4.21
CA ARG A 47 3.89 -24.81 -3.39
C ARG A 47 4.99 -25.56 -4.14
N ARG A 48 4.65 -26.55 -4.98
CA ARG A 48 5.63 -27.28 -5.80
C ARG A 48 6.26 -26.40 -6.88
N LYS A 49 5.52 -25.44 -7.42
CA LYS A 49 6.02 -24.50 -8.44
C LYS A 49 6.90 -23.38 -7.86
N LEU A 50 6.72 -23.07 -6.58
CA LEU A 50 7.37 -21.95 -5.88
C LEU A 50 8.91 -21.97 -5.99
N PRO A 51 9.64 -23.09 -5.76
CA PRO A 51 11.10 -23.12 -5.87
C PRO A 51 11.62 -22.83 -7.29
N SER A 52 10.85 -23.23 -8.32
CA SER A 52 11.23 -22.97 -9.72
C SER A 52 11.11 -21.48 -10.04
N ILE A 53 10.04 -20.84 -9.57
CA ILE A 53 9.79 -19.41 -9.76
C ILE A 53 10.81 -18.60 -8.95
N GLU A 54 11.08 -18.98 -7.70
CA GLU A 54 12.08 -18.32 -6.85
C GLU A 54 13.48 -18.41 -7.44
N ARG A 55 13.86 -19.55 -8.02
CA ARG A 55 15.16 -19.72 -8.69
C ARG A 55 15.28 -18.82 -9.91
N ARG A 56 14.23 -18.75 -10.73
CA ARG A 56 14.21 -17.88 -11.90
C ARG A 56 14.24 -16.40 -11.51
N ALA A 57 13.52 -16.02 -10.46
CA ALA A 57 13.58 -14.67 -9.91
C ALA A 57 15.00 -14.33 -9.40
N ALA A 58 15.64 -15.23 -8.65
CA ALA A 58 17.00 -15.03 -8.15
C ALA A 58 18.07 -14.93 -9.25
N GLU A 59 17.88 -15.63 -10.36
CA GLU A 59 18.74 -15.52 -11.55
C GLU A 59 18.60 -14.14 -12.19
N LEU A 60 17.37 -13.69 -12.45
CA LEU A 60 17.09 -12.37 -13.01
C LEU A 60 17.55 -11.23 -12.08
N GLU A 61 17.33 -11.36 -10.77
CA GLU A 61 17.81 -10.40 -9.76
C GLU A 61 19.34 -10.25 -9.84
N ARG A 62 20.07 -11.34 -10.07
CA ARG A 62 21.53 -11.32 -10.22
C ARG A 62 21.99 -10.72 -11.54
N GLU A 63 21.33 -11.09 -12.64
CA GLU A 63 21.62 -10.54 -13.98
C GLU A 63 21.40 -9.03 -14.02
N LEU A 64 20.33 -8.56 -13.39
CA LEU A 64 19.96 -7.15 -13.35
C LEU A 64 20.64 -6.36 -12.21
N GLY A 65 21.34 -7.05 -11.30
CA GLY A 65 21.96 -6.42 -10.13
C GLY A 65 20.96 -5.78 -9.16
N ILE A 66 19.73 -6.30 -9.09
CA ILE A 66 18.64 -5.74 -8.30
C ILE A 66 18.56 -6.45 -6.94
N ALA A 67 18.43 -5.67 -5.86
CA ALA A 67 18.18 -6.21 -4.53
C ALA A 67 16.76 -6.76 -4.40
N ARG A 68 16.61 -7.92 -3.76
CA ARG A 68 15.30 -8.54 -3.51
C ARG A 68 14.44 -7.64 -2.63
N TRP A 69 13.16 -7.52 -2.98
CA TRP A 69 12.19 -6.77 -2.19
C TRP A 69 12.02 -7.42 -0.81
N SER A 70 12.42 -6.69 0.24
CA SER A 70 12.22 -7.06 1.65
C SER A 70 11.07 -6.25 2.24
N VAL A 71 10.40 -6.78 3.27
CA VAL A 71 9.36 -6.04 4.02
C VAL A 71 9.90 -4.72 4.55
N ASP A 72 11.14 -4.71 5.05
CA ASP A 72 11.81 -3.49 5.53
C ASP A 72 12.03 -2.46 4.41
N SER A 73 12.31 -2.95 3.19
CA SER A 73 12.44 -2.08 2.01
C SER A 73 11.09 -1.52 1.55
N ALA A 74 9.99 -2.25 1.77
CA ALA A 74 8.65 -1.78 1.45
C ALA A 74 8.20 -0.65 2.38
N ASP A 75 8.47 -0.78 3.68
CA ASP A 75 8.12 0.24 4.68
C ASP A 75 8.92 1.54 4.46
N SER A 76 10.21 1.42 4.17
CA SER A 76 11.06 2.56 3.81
C SER A 76 10.53 3.30 2.57
N LEU A 77 10.17 2.56 1.51
CA LEU A 77 9.59 3.14 0.29
C LEU A 77 8.21 3.78 0.54
N ALA A 78 7.39 3.22 1.44
CA ALA A 78 6.11 3.78 1.81
C ALA A 78 6.26 5.12 2.56
N VAL A 79 7.21 5.22 3.49
CA VAL A 79 7.57 6.46 4.18
C VAL A 79 8.10 7.48 3.18
N GLN A 80 9.02 7.08 2.31
CA GLN A 80 9.58 7.97 1.30
C GLN A 80 8.49 8.50 0.37
N ARG A 81 7.57 7.65 -0.11
CA ARG A 81 6.43 8.08 -0.93
C ARG A 81 5.54 9.10 -0.21
N LYS A 82 5.27 8.91 1.09
CA LYS A 82 4.51 9.87 1.90
C LYS A 82 5.24 11.22 1.99
N LEU A 83 6.56 11.20 2.18
CA LEU A 83 7.38 12.41 2.17
C LEU A 83 7.27 13.14 0.82
N VAL A 84 7.44 12.43 -0.31
CA VAL A 84 7.30 13.03 -1.65
C VAL A 84 5.94 13.69 -1.86
N LEU A 85 4.85 13.02 -1.46
CA LEU A 85 3.50 13.57 -1.61
C LEU A 85 3.29 14.80 -0.72
N ALA A 86 3.81 14.79 0.50
CA ALA A 86 3.73 15.93 1.41
C ALA A 86 4.52 17.14 0.86
N VAL A 87 5.74 16.92 0.36
CA VAL A 87 6.57 17.97 -0.23
C VAL A 87 5.92 18.57 -1.49
N ARG A 88 5.40 17.73 -2.40
CA ARG A 88 4.66 18.21 -3.58
C ARG A 88 3.43 19.03 -3.22
N LYS A 89 2.75 18.69 -2.12
CA LYS A 89 1.61 19.47 -1.64
C LYS A 89 2.05 20.83 -1.10
N LEU A 90 3.15 20.87 -0.36
CA LEU A 90 3.76 22.10 0.13
C LEU A 90 4.15 23.03 -1.02
N GLU A 91 4.83 22.50 -2.03
CA GLU A 91 5.25 23.23 -3.23
C GLU A 91 4.07 23.89 -3.96
N ARG A 92 3.01 23.12 -4.25
CA ARG A 92 1.81 23.66 -4.91
C ARG A 92 1.17 24.80 -4.13
N LEU A 93 1.18 24.73 -2.79
CA LEU A 93 0.64 25.79 -1.94
C LEU A 93 1.52 27.05 -1.98
N LEU A 94 2.85 26.90 -2.05
CA LEU A 94 3.77 28.03 -2.18
C LEU A 94 3.61 28.73 -3.53
N VAL A 95 3.59 27.97 -4.62
CA VAL A 95 3.38 28.52 -5.97
C VAL A 95 2.03 29.23 -6.05
N ALA A 96 0.97 28.63 -5.50
CA ALA A 96 -0.34 29.29 -5.44
C ALA A 96 -0.31 30.59 -4.63
N ARG A 97 0.36 30.60 -3.47
CA ARG A 97 0.53 31.81 -2.64
C ARG A 97 1.22 32.93 -3.41
N LEU A 98 2.33 32.61 -4.08
CA LEU A 98 3.12 33.58 -4.86
C LEU A 98 2.28 34.17 -6.00
N GLN A 99 1.52 33.34 -6.70
CA GLN A 99 0.58 33.79 -7.72
C GLN A 99 -0.53 34.69 -7.14
N GLU A 100 -1.04 34.36 -5.94
CA GLU A 100 -2.05 35.16 -5.24
C GLU A 100 -1.49 36.51 -4.80
N LEU A 101 -0.27 36.54 -4.26
CA LEU A 101 0.45 37.77 -3.92
C LEU A 101 0.69 38.61 -5.17
N SER A 102 1.20 38.04 -6.26
CA SER A 102 1.38 38.74 -7.53
C SER A 102 0.07 39.40 -8.02
N LYS A 103 -1.04 38.67 -7.96
CA LYS A 103 -2.38 39.19 -8.31
C LYS A 103 -2.85 40.31 -7.39
N ALA A 104 -2.53 40.25 -6.10
CA ALA A 104 -2.87 41.30 -5.13
C ALA A 104 -2.14 42.63 -5.40
N HIS A 105 -0.94 42.58 -5.99
CA HIS A 105 -0.15 43.78 -6.33
C HIS A 105 -0.54 44.42 -7.68
N LEU A 106 -1.44 43.82 -8.46
CA LEU A 106 -1.90 44.38 -9.73
C LEU A 106 -2.79 45.62 -9.51
N ARG A 107 -2.38 46.74 -10.11
CA ARG A 107 -3.06 48.05 -10.06
C ARG A 107 -4.35 48.13 -10.90
N CYS A 108 -5.21 47.11 -10.89
CA CYS A 108 -6.53 47.13 -11.55
C CYS A 108 -7.56 46.23 -10.84
N THR A 109 -7.30 45.79 -9.60
CA THR A 109 -8.22 44.92 -8.87
C THR A 109 -9.26 45.75 -8.10
N GLY A 110 -10.55 45.46 -8.33
CA GLY A 110 -11.62 46.14 -7.59
C GLY A 110 -11.55 45.81 -6.09
N TYR A 111 -12.01 46.73 -5.23
CA TYR A 111 -11.94 46.58 -3.76
C TYR A 111 -12.48 45.24 -3.24
N LYS A 112 -13.59 44.74 -3.81
CA LYS A 112 -14.15 43.43 -3.46
C LYS A 112 -13.19 42.28 -3.79
N GLN A 113 -12.50 42.33 -4.93
CA GLN A 113 -11.51 41.32 -5.32
C GLN A 113 -10.28 41.38 -4.41
N GLN A 114 -9.79 42.57 -4.08
CA GLN A 114 -8.69 42.74 -3.12
C GLN A 114 -9.03 42.14 -1.76
N LYS A 115 -10.25 42.37 -1.25
CA LYS A 115 -10.71 41.78 0.01
C LYS A 115 -10.77 40.25 -0.05
N GLN A 116 -11.15 39.66 -1.19
CA GLN A 116 -11.12 38.21 -1.36
C GLN A 116 -9.69 37.68 -1.46
N LEU A 117 -8.81 38.35 -2.21
CA LEU A 117 -7.40 37.98 -2.33
C LEU A 117 -6.72 37.99 -0.96
N ALA A 118 -6.93 39.02 -0.14
CA ALA A 118 -6.41 39.06 1.23
C ALA A 118 -6.86 37.85 2.05
N LYS A 119 -8.15 37.48 2.01
CA LYS A 119 -8.67 36.29 2.69
C LYS A 119 -8.05 35.00 2.17
N VAL A 120 -7.90 34.88 0.86
CA VAL A 120 -7.32 33.69 0.23
C VAL A 120 -5.85 33.53 0.63
N ILE A 121 -5.08 34.62 0.63
CA ILE A 121 -3.67 34.64 1.09
C ILE A 121 -3.59 34.18 2.56
N THR A 122 -4.42 34.73 3.46
CA THR A 122 -4.42 34.30 4.87
C THR A 122 -4.75 32.82 5.03
N ARG A 123 -5.75 32.31 4.29
CA ARG A 123 -6.10 30.88 4.30
C ARG A 123 -4.95 30.02 3.77
N ARG A 124 -4.24 30.50 2.75
CA ARG A 124 -3.08 29.81 2.19
C ARG A 124 -1.93 29.75 3.18
N ASP A 125 -1.65 30.82 3.91
CA ASP A 125 -0.63 30.85 4.97
C ASP A 125 -0.93 29.80 6.05
N MET A 126 -2.20 29.66 6.46
CA MET A 126 -2.60 28.59 7.39
C MET A 126 -2.40 27.20 6.78
N ALA A 127 -2.78 27.00 5.53
CA ALA A 127 -2.59 25.73 4.84
C ALA A 127 -1.11 25.35 4.69
N LEU A 128 -0.24 26.33 4.46
CA LEU A 128 1.21 26.14 4.40
C LEU A 128 1.76 25.68 5.75
N ARG A 129 1.38 26.31 6.87
CA ARG A 129 1.79 25.88 8.21
C ARG A 129 1.40 24.42 8.48
N THR A 130 0.19 24.02 8.11
CA THR A 130 -0.24 22.63 8.22
C THR A 130 0.56 21.71 7.30
N ALA A 131 0.82 22.13 6.06
CA ALA A 131 1.59 21.34 5.10
C ALA A 131 3.03 21.10 5.57
N ILE A 132 3.66 22.09 6.19
CA ILE A 132 5.00 21.96 6.80
C ILE A 132 4.99 20.86 7.87
N ASN A 133 4.01 20.87 8.78
CA ASN A 133 3.88 19.82 9.79
C ASN A 133 3.69 18.43 9.16
N THR A 134 2.94 18.34 8.06
CA THR A 134 2.76 17.07 7.35
C THR A 134 4.01 16.59 6.62
N VAL A 135 4.98 17.47 6.33
CA VAL A 135 6.29 17.11 5.77
C VAL A 135 7.25 16.67 6.88
N ASN A 136 7.28 17.39 8.00
CA ASN A 136 8.20 17.10 9.11
C ASN A 136 7.98 15.70 9.70
N LEU A 137 6.72 15.23 9.77
CA LEU A 137 6.40 13.90 10.29
C LEU A 137 7.06 12.74 9.52
N PRO A 138 6.83 12.54 8.20
CA PRO A 138 7.51 11.50 7.43
C PRO A 138 9.01 11.77 7.27
N ARG A 139 9.45 13.03 7.28
CA ARG A 139 10.88 13.39 7.24
C ARG A 139 11.62 12.87 8.47
N ALA A 140 11.06 13.02 9.66
CA ALA A 140 11.64 12.50 10.90
C ALA A 140 11.78 10.97 10.91
N ILE A 141 10.85 10.27 10.24
CA ILE A 141 10.90 8.80 10.09
C ILE A 141 11.91 8.39 9.02
N HIS A 142 11.94 9.10 7.88
CA HIS A 142 12.83 8.81 6.76
C HIS A 142 14.30 9.09 7.09
N GLN A 143 14.57 10.20 7.77
CA GLN A 143 15.92 10.63 8.15
C GLN A 143 15.93 11.12 9.59
N PRO A 144 16.15 10.22 10.56
CA PRO A 144 16.28 10.58 11.97
C PRO A 144 17.43 11.57 12.16
N GLY A 145 17.15 12.74 12.74
CA GLY A 145 18.15 13.81 12.96
C GLY A 145 18.14 14.94 11.92
N SER A 146 17.26 14.90 10.92
CA SER A 146 17.03 16.07 10.04
C SER A 146 16.46 17.24 10.85
N GLN A 147 16.94 18.45 10.57
CA GLN A 147 16.33 19.69 11.09
C GLN A 147 14.87 19.79 10.61
N GLU A 148 13.98 20.23 11.51
CA GLU A 148 12.57 20.48 11.18
C GLU A 148 12.44 21.72 10.31
N LEU A 149 11.61 21.62 9.27
CA LEU A 149 11.33 22.73 8.37
C LEU A 149 10.46 23.77 9.10
N THR A 150 10.90 25.03 9.12
CA THR A 150 10.20 26.13 9.77
C THR A 150 9.44 26.98 8.75
N TYR A 151 8.29 27.55 9.15
CA TYR A 151 7.51 28.46 8.28
C TYR A 151 8.31 29.63 7.72
N LYS A 152 9.19 30.21 8.56
CA LYS A 152 10.05 31.33 8.16
C LYS A 152 10.96 30.94 7.01
N GLU A 153 11.67 29.81 7.14
CA GLU A 153 12.54 29.26 6.11
C GLU A 153 11.77 29.08 4.79
N VAL A 154 10.59 28.46 4.86
CA VAL A 154 9.77 28.16 3.68
C VAL A 154 9.26 29.41 2.96
N VAL A 155 8.93 30.47 3.67
CA VAL A 155 8.45 31.72 3.07
C VAL A 155 9.61 32.60 2.58
N GLU A 156 10.76 32.53 3.22
CA GLU A 156 11.99 33.22 2.80
C GLU A 156 12.65 32.56 1.58
N MET A 157 12.29 31.30 1.27
CA MET A 157 12.63 30.63 0.02
C MET A 157 11.85 31.26 -1.14
N ASP A 158 12.31 32.43 -1.62
CA ASP A 158 11.67 33.18 -2.68
C ASP A 158 12.06 32.63 -4.09
N PHE A 159 11.04 32.29 -4.87
CA PHE A 159 11.01 32.08 -6.33
C PHE A 159 11.89 31.06 -7.11
N SER A 160 12.99 30.43 -6.65
CA SER A 160 13.76 29.60 -7.63
C SER A 160 14.53 28.39 -7.13
N ALA A 161 14.35 27.27 -7.85
CA ALA A 161 15.26 26.12 -8.05
C ALA A 161 15.77 25.32 -6.84
N GLU A 162 15.65 25.82 -5.61
CA GLU A 162 16.34 25.31 -4.42
C GLU A 162 15.39 25.02 -3.25
N LEU A 163 14.21 24.46 -3.50
CA LEU A 163 13.66 23.60 -2.46
C LEU A 163 14.61 22.40 -2.37
N ASP A 164 15.67 22.50 -1.56
CA ASP A 164 16.51 21.35 -1.19
C ASP A 164 15.62 20.23 -0.57
N VAL A 165 14.51 20.63 0.04
CA VAL A 165 13.40 19.75 0.44
C VAL A 165 12.84 18.94 -0.74
N LEU A 166 12.77 19.50 -1.95
CA LEU A 166 12.41 18.77 -3.17
C LEU A 166 13.53 17.82 -3.61
N LYS A 167 14.81 18.19 -3.48
CA LYS A 167 15.94 17.30 -3.83
C LYS A 167 15.92 16.01 -3.01
N GLU A 168 15.57 16.10 -1.74
CA GLU A 168 15.40 14.91 -0.87
C GLU A 168 14.20 14.01 -1.27
N SER A 169 13.24 14.57 -2.01
CA SER A 169 11.98 13.89 -2.37
C SER A 169 11.93 13.41 -3.81
N GLN A 170 12.68 14.06 -4.71
CA GLN A 170 12.82 13.58 -6.08
C GLN A 170 13.74 12.37 -6.02
N TYR A 171 13.37 11.28 -6.68
CA TYR A 171 14.11 10.01 -6.76
C TYR A 171 15.44 10.15 -7.51
N ASP A 172 16.10 11.29 -7.36
CA ASP A 172 17.17 11.78 -8.21
C ASP A 172 16.83 11.48 -9.67
N VAL A 173 15.62 11.90 -10.08
CA VAL A 173 15.06 11.57 -11.40
C VAL A 173 16.02 12.03 -12.47
N LEU A 174 16.63 13.20 -12.27
CA LEU A 174 17.64 13.79 -13.14
C LEU A 174 18.92 12.95 -13.24
N ALA A 175 19.29 12.18 -12.21
CA ALA A 175 20.42 11.26 -12.28
C ALA A 175 20.06 9.86 -12.82
N LYS A 176 18.80 9.63 -13.23
CA LYS A 176 18.45 8.35 -13.84
C LYS A 176 19.00 8.25 -15.26
N PRO A 177 19.49 7.06 -15.67
CA PRO A 177 20.10 6.89 -16.99
C PRO A 177 19.15 7.22 -18.14
N TRP A 178 17.83 7.11 -17.95
CA TRP A 178 16.84 7.48 -18.96
C TRP A 178 16.59 8.99 -19.06
N MET A 179 17.11 9.81 -18.15
CA MET A 179 17.11 11.28 -18.29
C MET A 179 18.35 11.78 -19.04
N ASP A 180 19.32 10.91 -19.33
CA ASP A 180 20.42 11.23 -20.24
C ASP A 180 19.86 11.42 -21.65
N ARG A 181 20.28 12.49 -22.33
CA ARG A 181 19.75 12.88 -23.64
C ARG A 181 19.95 11.77 -24.66
N ASP A 182 21.13 11.17 -24.65
CA ASP A 182 21.50 10.13 -25.61
C ASP A 182 20.63 8.86 -25.43
N ASN A 183 20.30 8.52 -24.18
CA ASN A 183 19.41 7.38 -23.87
C ASN A 183 17.94 7.69 -24.17
N CYS A 184 17.49 8.94 -23.96
CA CYS A 184 16.17 9.41 -24.37
C CYS A 184 15.99 9.30 -25.88
N GLU A 185 16.96 9.81 -26.65
CA GLU A 185 16.92 9.79 -28.11
C GLU A 185 16.90 8.35 -28.64
N ALA A 186 17.70 7.46 -28.06
CA ALA A 186 17.71 6.04 -28.39
C ALA A 186 16.36 5.34 -28.13
N GLN A 187 15.62 5.71 -27.09
CA GLN A 187 14.28 5.16 -26.82
C GLN A 187 13.22 5.64 -27.82
N THR A 188 13.33 6.87 -28.32
CA THR A 188 12.37 7.42 -29.29
C THR A 188 12.63 6.99 -30.74
N ALA A 189 13.79 6.40 -31.01
CA ALA A 189 14.20 5.97 -32.35
C ALA A 189 13.68 4.58 -32.76
N TYR A 190 13.04 3.85 -31.86
CA TYR A 190 12.38 2.55 -32.09
C TYR A 190 10.86 2.70 -32.22
#